data_AF-A0A7V6B5H7-F1
#
_entry.id   AF-A0A7V6B5H7-F1
#
_cell.length_a   1.000
_cell.length_b   1.000
_cell.length_c   1.000
_cell.angle_alpha   90.00
_cell.angle_beta   90.00
_cell.angle_gamma   90.00
#
_symmetry.space_group_name_H-M   'P 1'
#
loop_
_entity.id
_entity.type
_entity.pdbx_description
1 polymer ?
#
loop_
_entity_poly.entity_id
_entity_poly.type
_entity_poly.pdbx_seq_one_letter_code
_entity_poly.pdbx_strand_id
1 'polypeptide(L)'
;MVECRELPYGEDRYNIAEIHFAYAVEGFGELSGVSYSPAVCPKASTEVEVEYLRENPVTARISGMRCRSYTLYVLLILFLPALAGIGIVMLLKERIRMLRFVRSGILVSAKVVSKSVEGLLKLRFSAYDGQIHDVVIEPEEEVSTSRGATVRLLYDPSNPSRAILLSDLPGPITGLETGQLTFPGSFIRAIPVLLLPVATLVVLYLFFVPR
;
A
#
# COMPACT_ATOMS: atom_id res chain seq x y z
N MET A 1 32.63 30.16 16.52
CA MET A 1 31.84 31.04 15.61
C MET A 1 30.57 30.31 15.24
N VAL A 2 29.42 31.00 15.19
CA VAL A 2 28.13 30.42 14.81
C VAL A 2 27.64 31.13 13.56
N GLU A 3 27.40 30.36 12.49
CA GLU A 3 26.85 30.84 11.22
C GLU A 3 25.52 30.14 10.98
N CYS A 4 24.50 30.89 10.59
CA CYS A 4 23.15 30.37 10.39
C CYS A 4 22.70 30.58 8.95
N ARG A 5 22.15 29.53 8.35
CA ARG A 5 21.57 29.53 7.01
C ARG A 5 20.15 29.01 7.08
N GLU A 6 19.19 29.82 6.64
CA GLU A 6 17.82 29.36 6.46
C GLU A 6 17.72 28.44 5.24
N LEU A 7 17.09 27.28 5.42
CA LEU A 7 16.83 26.35 4.33
C LEU A 7 15.52 26.69 3.62
N PRO A 8 15.39 26.36 2.32
CA PRO A 8 14.19 26.68 1.54
C PRO A 8 12.96 25.80 1.88
N TYR A 9 13.07 24.94 2.89
CA TYR A 9 12.01 24.03 3.32
C TYR A 9 11.80 24.13 4.85
N GLY A 10 10.57 23.91 5.28
CA GLY A 10 10.15 24.03 6.67
C GLY A 10 9.52 22.76 7.23
N GLU A 11 9.47 22.68 8.55
CA GLU A 11 8.67 21.69 9.29
C GLU A 11 7.49 22.45 9.91
N ASP A 12 6.27 22.08 9.57
CA ASP A 12 5.02 22.79 9.90
C ASP A 12 4.97 24.26 9.44
N ARG A 13 5.01 25.23 10.38
CA ARG A 13 4.94 26.68 10.13
C ARG A 13 6.30 27.38 10.22
N TYR A 14 7.38 26.64 10.44
CA TYR A 14 8.69 27.22 10.67
C TYR A 14 9.70 26.74 9.62
N ASN A 15 10.52 27.68 9.13
CA ASN A 15 11.68 27.36 8.30
C ASN A 15 12.70 26.60 9.16
N ILE A 16 13.37 25.61 8.56
CA ILE A 16 14.47 24.93 9.23
C ILE A 16 15.74 25.78 9.05
N ALA A 17 16.38 26.11 10.16
CA ALA A 17 17.68 26.75 10.18
C ALA A 17 18.80 25.70 10.26
N GLU A 18 19.78 25.81 9.37
CA GLU A 18 21.06 25.11 9.43
C GLU A 18 22.07 25.99 10.17
N ILE A 19 22.56 25.50 11.30
CA ILE A 19 23.45 26.24 12.20
C ILE A 19 24.81 25.55 12.20
N HIS A 20 25.80 26.21 11.59
CA HIS A 20 27.20 25.81 11.64
C HIS A 20 27.83 26.39 12.91
N PHE A 21 28.52 25.56 13.67
CA PHE A 21 29.23 25.99 14.87
C PHE A 21 30.62 25.36 14.94
N ALA A 22 31.54 26.06 15.60
CA ALA A 22 32.88 25.57 15.91
C ALA A 22 33.05 25.46 17.43
N TYR A 23 33.73 24.41 17.88
CA TYR A 23 33.99 24.11 19.28
C TYR A 23 35.35 23.43 19.42
N ALA A 24 35.97 23.54 20.59
CA ALA A 24 37.26 22.92 20.88
C ALA A 24 37.07 21.74 21.84
N VAL A 25 37.72 20.62 21.55
CA VAL A 25 37.75 19.45 22.43
C VAL A 25 39.20 19.13 22.76
N GLU A 26 39.48 18.94 24.05
CA GLU A 26 40.81 18.56 24.52
C GLU A 26 41.28 17.27 23.82
N GLY A 27 42.48 17.32 23.24
CA GLY A 27 43.07 16.20 22.48
C GLY A 27 42.67 16.12 21.00
N PHE A 28 41.58 16.76 20.57
CA PHE A 28 41.12 16.75 19.17
C PHE A 28 41.26 18.11 18.46
N GLY A 29 41.46 19.18 19.22
CA GLY A 29 41.62 20.53 18.69
C GLY A 29 40.28 21.18 18.36
N GLU A 30 40.30 22.10 17.40
CA GLU A 30 39.10 22.77 16.90
C GLU A 30 38.35 21.87 15.93
N LEU A 31 37.07 21.63 16.23
CA LEU A 31 36.14 20.89 15.41
C LEU A 31 34.99 21.78 14.99
N SER A 32 34.30 21.37 13.93
CA SER A 32 33.07 22.02 13.48
C SER A 32 31.93 21.01 13.42
N GLY A 33 30.72 21.52 13.60
CA GLY A 33 29.49 20.74 13.58
C GLY A 33 28.36 21.51 12.92
N VAL A 34 27.31 20.78 12.57
CA VAL A 34 26.08 21.33 11.99
C VAL A 34 24.90 20.86 12.81
N SER A 35 24.01 21.78 13.17
CA SER A 35 22.77 21.48 13.87
C SER A 35 21.59 22.10 13.13
N TYR A 36 20.46 21.40 13.18
CA TYR A 36 19.22 21.80 12.54
C TYR A 36 18.19 22.09 13.62
N SER A 37 17.51 23.23 13.48
CA SER A 37 16.45 23.65 14.39
C SER A 37 15.27 24.22 13.60
N PRO A 38 14.01 23.91 13.99
CA PRO A 38 12.84 24.63 13.50
C PRO A 38 12.73 26.05 14.10
N ALA A 39 13.66 26.46 14.98
CA ALA A 39 13.64 27.76 15.62
C ALA A 39 14.41 28.84 14.85
N VAL A 40 14.20 30.10 15.28
CA VAL A 40 14.92 31.29 14.81
C VAL A 40 16.42 31.10 15.02
N CYS A 41 17.20 31.50 14.01
CA CYS A 41 18.66 31.53 14.09
C CYS A 41 19.12 32.19 15.40
N PRO A 42 20.01 31.55 16.18
CA PRO A 42 20.65 32.23 17.30
C PRO A 42 21.39 33.46 16.78
N LYS A 43 21.35 34.55 17.54
CA LYS A 43 22.07 35.77 17.16
C LYS A 43 23.56 35.45 17.05
N ALA A 44 24.24 36.07 16.09
CA ALA A 44 25.69 35.98 15.99
C ALA A 44 26.33 36.28 17.36
N SER A 45 27.39 35.56 17.70
CA SER A 45 28.12 35.61 18.97
C SER A 45 27.34 35.18 20.24
N THR A 46 26.25 34.42 20.11
CA THR A 46 25.61 33.78 21.28
C THR A 46 26.41 32.55 21.70
N GLU A 47 26.71 32.41 22.99
CA GLU A 47 27.25 31.17 23.55
C GLU A 47 26.17 30.08 23.51
N VAL A 48 26.50 28.93 22.92
CA VAL A 48 25.60 27.78 22.80
C VAL A 48 26.22 26.58 23.46
N GLU A 49 25.41 25.80 24.18
CA GLU A 49 25.85 24.54 24.76
C GLU A 49 25.94 23.48 23.65
N VAL A 50 27.10 22.82 23.54
CA VAL A 50 27.38 21.80 22.53
C VAL A 50 27.47 20.43 23.20
N GLU A 51 26.62 19.52 22.76
CA GLU A 51 26.67 18.10 23.12
C GLU A 51 27.45 17.35 22.04
N TYR A 52 28.42 16.52 22.44
CA TYR A 52 29.17 15.67 21.53
C TYR A 52 29.36 14.26 22.10
N LEU A 53 29.54 13.29 21.21
CA LEU A 53 29.85 11.91 21.59
C LEU A 53 31.32 11.82 22.03
N ARG A 54 31.59 11.41 23.28
CA ARG A 54 32.97 11.31 23.80
C ARG A 54 33.85 10.36 22.98
N GLU A 55 33.28 9.28 22.48
CA GLU A 55 33.99 8.29 21.65
C GLU A 55 34.24 8.77 20.21
N ASN A 56 33.44 9.74 19.73
CA ASN A 56 33.56 10.31 18.40
C ASN A 56 33.12 11.79 18.42
N PRO A 57 34.00 12.72 18.85
CA PRO A 57 33.63 14.10 19.09
C PRO A 57 33.19 14.82 17.81
N VAL A 58 33.58 14.35 16.62
CA VAL A 58 33.13 14.87 15.32
C VAL A 58 31.60 14.89 15.21
N THR A 59 30.91 13.97 15.89
CA THR A 59 29.46 14.00 15.98
C THR A 59 29.01 14.88 17.15
N ALA A 60 28.77 16.15 16.85
CA ALA A 60 28.32 17.15 17.81
C ALA A 60 27.01 17.82 17.37
N ARG A 61 26.26 18.32 18.35
CA ARG A 61 25.06 19.15 18.15
C ARG A 61 24.98 20.23 19.19
N ILE A 62 24.28 21.31 18.87
CA ILE A 62 23.82 22.25 19.89
C ILE A 62 22.75 21.54 20.75
N SER A 63 22.83 21.67 22.06
CA SER A 63 21.89 21.03 22.99
C SER A 63 20.45 21.39 22.63
N GLY A 64 19.58 20.38 22.61
CA GLY A 64 18.19 20.52 22.19
C GLY A 64 17.96 20.61 20.66
N MET A 65 19.01 20.63 19.83
CA MET A 65 18.90 20.62 18.36
C MET A 65 19.18 19.24 17.76
N ARG A 66 18.92 19.08 16.46
CA ARG A 66 19.12 17.81 15.74
C ARG A 66 20.43 17.84 14.93
N CYS A 67 21.15 16.71 14.83
CA CYS A 67 22.38 16.61 14.01
C CYS A 67 22.10 16.47 12.49
N ARG A 68 20.85 16.17 12.11
CA ARG A 68 20.45 15.94 10.72
C ARG A 68 19.15 16.66 10.43
N SER A 69 19.06 17.29 9.27
CA SER A 69 17.77 17.69 8.69
C SER A 69 16.90 16.45 8.54
N TYR A 70 15.57 16.55 8.69
CA TYR A 70 14.68 15.52 8.16
C TYR A 70 14.93 15.47 6.65
N THR A 71 15.70 14.49 6.22
CA THR A 71 16.02 14.36 4.81
C THR A 71 14.71 14.07 4.10
N LEU A 72 14.36 14.85 3.08
CA LEU A 72 13.25 14.57 2.15
C LEU A 72 13.24 13.07 1.73
N TYR A 73 14.42 12.47 1.71
CA TYR A 73 14.68 11.05 1.50
C TYR A 73 13.95 10.11 2.49
N VAL A 74 13.90 10.42 3.79
CA VAL A 74 13.17 9.62 4.80
C VAL A 74 11.67 9.65 4.51
N LEU A 75 11.14 10.81 4.14
CA LEU A 75 9.74 10.96 3.78
C LEU A 75 9.41 10.18 2.51
N LEU A 76 10.31 10.19 1.52
CA LEU A 76 10.16 9.41 0.29
C LEU A 76 10.21 7.90 0.55
N ILE A 77 11.09 7.44 1.46
CA ILE A 77 11.15 6.04 1.91
C ILE A 77 9.85 5.59 2.58
N LEU A 78 9.18 6.48 3.33
CA LEU A 78 7.91 6.17 3.99
C LEU A 78 6.72 6.26 3.03
N PHE A 79 6.77 7.21 2.08
CA PHE A 79 5.65 7.48 1.17
C PHE A 79 5.46 6.38 0.12
N LEU A 80 6.56 5.89 -0.46
CA LEU A 80 6.53 4.87 -1.52
C LEU A 80 5.86 3.54 -1.09
N PRO A 81 6.18 2.93 0.07
CA PRO A 81 5.49 1.73 0.56
C PRO A 81 4.06 2.01 0.97
N ALA A 82 3.73 3.21 1.47
CA ALA A 82 2.35 3.58 1.75
C ALA A 82 1.50 3.60 0.47
N LEU A 83 2.03 4.17 -0.62
CA LEU A 83 1.36 4.19 -1.92
C LEU A 83 1.18 2.77 -2.48
N ALA A 84 2.23 1.94 -2.37
CA ALA A 84 2.15 0.53 -2.76
C ALA A 84 1.09 -0.24 -1.95
N GLY A 85 1.03 0.01 -0.64
CA GLY A 85 0.02 -0.55 0.26
C GLY A 85 -1.40 -0.18 -0.16
N ILE A 86 -1.64 1.09 -0.51
CA ILE A 86 -2.94 1.54 -1.02
C ILE A 86 -3.32 0.78 -2.29
N GLY A 87 -2.40 0.62 -3.24
CA GLY A 87 -2.63 -0.14 -4.46
C GLY A 87 -3.02 -1.60 -4.19
N ILE A 88 -2.32 -2.26 -3.26
CA ILE A 88 -2.63 -3.64 -2.84
C ILE A 88 -4.03 -3.72 -2.22
N VAL A 89 -4.39 -2.77 -1.35
CA VAL A 89 -5.71 -2.74 -0.70
C VAL A 89 -6.84 -2.57 -1.73
N MET A 90 -6.64 -1.71 -2.74
CA MET A 90 -7.61 -1.52 -3.83
C MET A 90 -7.81 -2.81 -4.63
N LEU A 91 -6.72 -3.47 -5.05
CA LEU A 91 -6.77 -4.76 -5.76
C LEU A 91 -7.43 -5.84 -4.90
N LEU A 92 -7.14 -5.87 -3.60
CA LEU A 92 -7.69 -6.87 -2.69
C LEU A 92 -9.19 -6.66 -2.45
N LYS A 93 -9.67 -5.41 -2.41
CA LYS A 93 -11.09 -5.08 -2.22
C LYS A 93 -11.98 -5.70 -3.31
N GLU A 94 -11.52 -5.67 -4.56
CA GLU A 94 -12.22 -6.29 -5.69
C GLU A 94 -12.23 -7.82 -5.58
N ARG A 95 -11.08 -8.39 -5.20
CA ARG A 95 -10.93 -9.84 -5.02
C ARG A 95 -11.70 -10.38 -3.82
N ILE A 96 -11.82 -9.62 -2.72
CA ILE A 96 -12.66 -9.98 -1.56
C ILE A 96 -14.14 -10.05 -1.96
N ARG A 97 -14.59 -9.13 -2.82
CA ARG A 97 -15.96 -9.17 -3.34
C ARG A 97 -16.20 -10.47 -4.11
N MET A 98 -15.28 -10.85 -5.01
CA MET A 98 -15.32 -12.14 -5.72
C MET A 98 -15.30 -13.35 -4.78
N LEU A 99 -14.47 -13.34 -3.73
CA LEU A 99 -14.42 -14.44 -2.75
C LEU A 99 -15.76 -14.65 -2.03
N ARG A 100 -16.54 -13.58 -1.81
CA ARG A 100 -17.89 -13.70 -1.28
C ARG A 100 -18.82 -14.44 -2.25
N PHE A 101 -18.76 -14.11 -3.54
CA PHE A 101 -19.52 -14.85 -4.57
C PHE A 101 -19.14 -16.32 -4.61
N VAL A 102 -17.85 -16.61 -4.56
CA VAL A 102 -17.35 -17.98 -4.52
C VAL A 102 -17.94 -18.77 -3.35
N ARG A 103 -18.07 -18.14 -2.18
CA ARG A 103 -18.53 -18.81 -0.95
C ARG A 103 -20.03 -19.07 -0.91
N SER A 104 -20.84 -18.13 -1.40
CA SER A 104 -22.32 -18.20 -1.31
C SER A 104 -23.03 -18.38 -2.65
N GLY A 105 -22.28 -18.34 -3.74
CA GLY A 105 -22.84 -18.38 -5.08
C GLY A 105 -23.26 -19.77 -5.49
N ILE A 106 -24.29 -19.84 -6.32
CA ILE A 106 -24.84 -21.09 -6.84
C ILE A 106 -24.42 -21.21 -8.30
N LEU A 107 -23.87 -22.39 -8.64
CA LEU A 107 -23.43 -22.69 -10.00
C LEU A 107 -24.64 -23.06 -10.86
N VAL A 108 -24.85 -22.34 -11.96
CA VAL A 108 -25.91 -22.63 -12.93
C VAL A 108 -25.42 -22.49 -14.36
N SER A 109 -26.14 -23.12 -15.27
CA SER A 109 -25.92 -22.98 -16.71
C SER A 109 -26.77 -21.83 -17.24
N ALA A 110 -26.14 -20.82 -17.85
CA ALA A 110 -26.83 -19.80 -18.64
C ALA A 110 -26.76 -20.12 -20.13
N LYS A 111 -27.79 -19.66 -20.84
CA LYS A 111 -27.77 -19.58 -22.29
C LYS A 111 -27.44 -18.16 -22.74
N VAL A 112 -26.52 -18.03 -23.69
CA VAL A 112 -26.18 -16.74 -24.29
C VAL A 112 -27.33 -16.28 -25.21
N VAL A 113 -27.99 -15.18 -24.85
CA VAL A 113 -29.13 -14.62 -25.59
C VAL A 113 -28.66 -13.70 -26.71
N SER A 114 -27.69 -12.83 -26.41
CA SER A 114 -27.08 -11.89 -27.34
C SER A 114 -25.67 -11.49 -26.89
N LYS A 115 -24.82 -11.13 -27.85
CA LYS A 115 -23.49 -10.53 -27.64
C LYS A 115 -23.51 -9.13 -28.26
N SER A 116 -23.10 -8.12 -27.51
CA SER A 116 -22.91 -6.74 -27.98
C SER A 116 -21.63 -6.63 -28.80
N VAL A 117 -21.54 -5.58 -29.64
CA VAL A 117 -20.30 -5.20 -30.33
C VAL A 117 -19.21 -4.81 -29.32
N GLU A 118 -19.61 -4.25 -28.17
CA GLU A 118 -18.72 -3.88 -27.05
C GLU A 118 -18.26 -5.09 -26.21
N GLY A 119 -18.60 -6.32 -26.60
CA GLY A 119 -18.22 -7.53 -25.86
C GLY A 119 -19.16 -7.91 -24.72
N LEU A 120 -20.13 -7.06 -24.36
CA LEU A 120 -21.14 -7.38 -23.35
C LEU A 120 -21.99 -8.60 -23.73
N LEU A 121 -22.09 -9.57 -22.83
CA LEU A 121 -22.90 -10.79 -23.00
C LEU A 121 -24.19 -10.68 -22.21
N LYS A 122 -25.33 -10.82 -22.89
CA LYS A 122 -26.62 -11.02 -22.22
C LYS A 122 -26.89 -12.50 -22.04
N LEU A 123 -26.93 -12.94 -20.80
CA LEU A 123 -27.09 -14.32 -20.40
C LEU A 123 -28.47 -14.51 -19.77
N ARG A 124 -29.09 -15.67 -20.02
CA ARG A 124 -30.36 -16.07 -19.41
C ARG A 124 -30.19 -17.37 -18.65
N PHE A 125 -30.60 -17.41 -17.39
CA PHE A 125 -30.53 -18.61 -16.57
C PHE A 125 -31.78 -18.78 -15.70
N SER A 126 -32.00 -20.00 -15.23
CA SER A 126 -32.99 -20.30 -14.20
C SER A 126 -32.30 -20.29 -12.84
N ALA A 127 -32.76 -19.44 -11.93
CA ALA A 127 -32.34 -19.45 -10.54
C ALA A 127 -32.89 -20.68 -9.80
N TYR A 128 -32.43 -20.87 -8.56
CA TYR A 128 -32.79 -22.01 -7.72
C TYR A 128 -34.29 -22.03 -7.35
N ASP A 129 -34.92 -20.87 -7.29
CA ASP A 129 -36.36 -20.71 -7.08
C ASP A 129 -37.20 -20.97 -8.36
N GLY A 130 -36.55 -21.29 -9.47
CA GLY A 130 -37.19 -21.52 -10.77
C GLY A 130 -37.48 -20.24 -11.57
N GLN A 131 -37.16 -19.05 -11.04
CA GLN A 131 -37.32 -17.80 -11.78
C GLN A 131 -36.25 -17.65 -12.87
N ILE A 132 -36.64 -17.09 -14.00
CA ILE A 132 -35.73 -16.82 -15.11
C ILE A 132 -35.19 -15.41 -14.97
N HIS A 133 -33.87 -15.27 -14.94
CA HIS A 133 -33.18 -14.00 -14.88
C HIS A 133 -32.31 -13.78 -16.12
N ASP A 134 -32.29 -12.53 -16.56
CA ASP A 134 -31.35 -12.04 -17.56
C ASP A 134 -30.27 -11.21 -16.85
N VAL A 135 -29.00 -11.47 -17.15
CA VAL A 135 -27.85 -10.71 -16.64
C VAL A 135 -26.96 -10.27 -17.79
N VAL A 136 -26.39 -9.08 -17.67
CA VAL A 136 -25.42 -8.55 -18.63
C VAL A 136 -24.05 -8.56 -17.96
N ILE A 137 -23.07 -9.22 -18.58
CA ILE A 137 -21.72 -9.39 -18.05
C ILE A 137 -20.72 -8.96 -19.12
N GLU A 138 -19.66 -8.27 -18.70
CA GLU A 138 -18.48 -8.00 -19.49
C GLU A 138 -17.41 -9.04 -19.13
N PRO A 139 -17.14 -10.03 -20.00
CA PRO A 139 -16.18 -11.08 -19.69
C PRO A 139 -14.73 -10.54 -19.72
N GLU A 140 -13.88 -10.96 -18.77
CA GLU A 140 -12.46 -10.57 -18.74
C GLU A 140 -11.67 -11.21 -19.91
N GLU A 141 -11.99 -12.45 -20.27
CA GLU A 141 -11.40 -13.15 -21.41
C GLU A 141 -12.41 -13.30 -22.55
N GLU A 142 -11.94 -13.24 -23.79
CA GLU A 142 -12.81 -13.43 -24.94
C GLU A 142 -13.27 -14.89 -25.03
N VAL A 143 -14.38 -15.20 -24.38
CA VAL A 143 -14.99 -16.52 -24.48
C VAL A 143 -15.67 -16.63 -25.84
N SER A 144 -15.19 -17.55 -26.67
CA SER A 144 -15.83 -17.89 -27.95
C SER A 144 -17.23 -18.45 -27.69
N THR A 145 -18.21 -17.56 -27.63
CA THR A 145 -19.60 -17.86 -27.32
C THR A 145 -20.47 -17.39 -28.46
N SER A 146 -20.86 -18.35 -29.29
CA SER A 146 -21.92 -18.16 -30.28
C SER A 146 -23.27 -17.96 -29.57
N ARG A 147 -24.19 -17.26 -30.24
CA ARG A 147 -25.55 -17.11 -29.73
C ARG A 147 -26.17 -18.49 -29.48
N GLY A 148 -26.74 -18.68 -28.30
CA GLY A 148 -27.32 -19.96 -27.89
C GLY A 148 -26.34 -20.94 -27.23
N ALA A 149 -25.04 -20.61 -27.17
CA ALA A 149 -24.07 -21.36 -26.38
C ALA A 149 -24.48 -21.39 -24.89
N THR A 150 -24.10 -22.46 -24.21
CA THR A 150 -24.31 -22.61 -22.77
C THR A 150 -23.01 -22.30 -22.05
N VAL A 151 -23.07 -21.42 -21.05
CA VAL A 151 -21.93 -21.05 -20.21
C VAL A 151 -22.25 -21.34 -18.75
N ARG A 152 -21.21 -21.59 -17.94
CA ARG A 152 -21.36 -21.76 -16.50
C ARG A 152 -21.18 -20.40 -15.82
N LEU A 153 -22.15 -20.03 -14.99
CA LEU A 153 -22.10 -18.82 -14.18
C LEU A 153 -22.29 -19.16 -12.70
N LEU A 154 -21.72 -18.31 -11.86
CA LEU A 154 -21.95 -18.31 -10.44
C LEU A 154 -22.78 -17.06 -10.11
N TYR A 155 -23.99 -17.23 -9.58
CA TYR A 155 -24.84 -16.09 -9.18
C TYR A 155 -25.04 -16.04 -7.67
N ASP A 156 -25.27 -14.84 -7.15
CA ASP A 156 -25.63 -14.61 -5.75
C ASP A 156 -27.14 -14.86 -5.55
N PRO A 157 -27.56 -15.84 -4.74
CA PRO A 157 -28.99 -16.11 -4.52
C PRO A 157 -29.73 -14.96 -3.82
N SER A 158 -29.02 -14.08 -3.11
CA SER A 158 -29.62 -12.88 -2.51
C SER A 158 -29.83 -11.74 -3.51
N ASN A 159 -29.16 -11.79 -4.67
CA ASN A 159 -29.27 -10.80 -5.74
C ASN A 159 -28.92 -11.43 -7.11
N PRO A 160 -29.88 -12.02 -7.84
CA PRO A 160 -29.61 -12.73 -9.09
C PRO A 160 -29.04 -11.88 -10.23
N SER A 161 -29.20 -10.54 -10.16
CA SER A 161 -28.56 -9.62 -11.12
C SER A 161 -27.04 -9.60 -10.97
N ARG A 162 -26.52 -10.15 -9.88
CA ARG A 162 -25.09 -10.31 -9.62
C ARG A 162 -24.67 -11.73 -9.99
N ALA A 163 -23.97 -11.84 -11.11
CA ALA A 163 -23.39 -13.10 -11.57
C ALA A 163 -22.00 -12.87 -12.17
N ILE A 164 -21.16 -13.91 -12.11
CA ILE A 164 -19.84 -13.94 -12.73
C ILE A 164 -19.70 -15.23 -13.54
N LEU A 165 -19.00 -15.19 -14.67
CA LEU A 165 -18.69 -16.40 -15.41
C LEU A 165 -17.69 -17.24 -14.63
N LEU A 166 -17.80 -18.57 -14.75
CA LEU A 166 -16.86 -19.48 -14.11
C LEU A 166 -15.43 -19.30 -14.68
N SER A 167 -15.31 -18.90 -15.95
CA SER A 167 -14.04 -18.60 -16.62
C SER A 167 -13.33 -17.37 -16.03
N ASP A 168 -14.09 -16.42 -15.49
CA ASP A 168 -13.57 -15.13 -15.04
C ASP A 168 -13.11 -15.19 -13.57
N LEU A 169 -13.22 -16.35 -12.93
CA LEU A 169 -12.75 -16.54 -11.57
C LEU A 169 -11.22 -16.66 -11.54
N PRO A 170 -10.54 -15.98 -10.60
CA PRO A 170 -9.10 -16.01 -10.53
C PRO A 170 -8.59 -17.38 -10.09
N GLY A 171 -7.81 -18.01 -10.95
CA GLY A 171 -7.08 -19.25 -10.67
C GLY A 171 -7.85 -20.53 -10.98
N PRO A 172 -7.17 -21.69 -10.90
CA PRO A 172 -7.79 -22.98 -11.20
C PRO A 172 -8.83 -23.33 -10.14
N ILE A 173 -10.04 -23.66 -10.61
CA ILE A 173 -11.13 -24.13 -9.76
C ILE A 173 -11.10 -25.66 -9.74
N THR A 174 -11.01 -26.25 -8.55
CA THR A 174 -11.09 -27.70 -8.35
C THR A 174 -12.41 -28.08 -7.65
N GLY A 175 -12.78 -29.37 -7.71
CA GLY A 175 -13.99 -29.87 -7.02
C GLY A 175 -15.31 -29.59 -7.76
N LEU A 176 -15.24 -29.26 -9.05
CA LEU A 176 -16.44 -29.09 -9.87
C LEU A 176 -17.28 -30.39 -9.95
N GLU A 177 -16.61 -31.55 -9.91
CA GLU A 177 -17.24 -32.87 -9.99
C GLU A 177 -18.00 -33.25 -8.71
N THR A 178 -17.56 -32.76 -7.54
CA THR A 178 -18.18 -33.04 -6.24
C THR A 178 -19.25 -32.03 -5.87
N GLY A 179 -19.49 -31.02 -6.72
CA GLY A 179 -20.39 -29.91 -6.43
C GLY A 179 -19.89 -28.97 -5.33
N GLN A 180 -18.67 -29.17 -4.81
CA GLN A 180 -18.03 -28.31 -3.82
C GLN A 180 -16.82 -27.64 -4.45
N LEU A 181 -16.97 -26.35 -4.76
CA LEU A 181 -15.87 -25.52 -5.25
C LEU A 181 -14.79 -25.43 -4.17
N THR A 182 -13.65 -26.05 -4.44
CA THR A 182 -12.47 -25.95 -3.59
C THR A 182 -11.45 -25.08 -4.28
N PHE A 183 -10.92 -24.10 -3.55
CA PHE A 183 -9.83 -23.27 -4.03
C PHE A 183 -8.55 -23.80 -3.39
N PRO A 184 -7.48 -24.00 -4.16
CA PRO A 184 -6.22 -24.46 -3.58
C PRO A 184 -5.80 -23.50 -2.47
N GLY A 185 -5.65 -24.04 -1.26
CA GLY A 185 -5.38 -23.29 -0.03
C GLY A 185 -4.06 -22.55 -0.10
N SER A 186 -4.09 -21.30 -0.57
CA SER A 186 -2.93 -20.40 -0.65
C SER A 186 -3.09 -19.15 0.24
N PHE A 187 -4.26 -18.97 0.86
CA PHE A 187 -4.49 -17.77 1.69
C PHE A 187 -3.50 -17.66 2.85
N ILE A 188 -3.13 -18.79 3.46
CA ILE A 188 -2.13 -18.85 4.54
C ILE A 188 -0.73 -18.48 4.02
N ARG A 189 -0.41 -18.81 2.76
CA ARG A 189 0.87 -18.44 2.13
C ARG A 189 0.92 -16.96 1.74
N ALA A 190 -0.23 -16.32 1.53
CA ALA A 190 -0.31 -14.89 1.24
C ALA A 190 -0.08 -14.01 2.47
N ILE A 191 -0.40 -14.50 3.69
CA ILE A 191 -0.24 -13.74 4.94
C ILE A 191 1.20 -13.22 5.15
N PRO A 192 2.27 -14.02 5.08
CA PRO A 192 3.63 -13.51 5.28
C PRO A 192 4.03 -12.47 4.22
N VAL A 193 3.59 -12.65 2.97
CA VAL A 193 3.83 -11.68 1.88
C VAL A 193 3.13 -10.35 2.16
N LEU A 194 1.91 -10.39 2.68
CA LEU A 194 1.13 -9.20 3.09
C LEU A 194 1.73 -8.49 4.31
N LEU A 195 2.35 -9.22 5.24
CA LEU A 195 2.96 -8.65 6.44
C LEU A 195 4.35 -8.07 6.21
N LEU A 196 5.05 -8.49 5.15
CA LEU A 196 6.40 -8.03 4.83
C LEU A 196 6.54 -6.49 4.74
N PRO A 197 5.67 -5.73 4.02
CA PRO A 197 5.78 -4.28 3.97
C PRO A 197 5.51 -3.59 5.33
N VAL A 198 4.65 -4.18 6.17
CA VAL A 198 4.42 -3.66 7.53
C VAL A 198 5.65 -3.90 8.41
N ALA A 199 6.22 -5.10 8.32
CA ALA A 199 7.44 -5.45 9.05
C ALA A 199 8.62 -4.56 8.63
N THR A 200 8.79 -4.27 7.34
CA THR A 200 9.85 -3.35 6.87
C THR A 200 9.65 -1.93 7.38
N LEU A 201 8.41 -1.42 7.40
CA LEU A 201 8.10 -0.11 8.00
C LEU A 201 8.41 -0.07 9.50
N VAL A 202 8.08 -1.12 10.25
CA VAL A 202 8.40 -1.21 11.68
C VAL A 202 9.91 -1.23 11.91
N VAL A 203 10.66 -2.01 11.12
CA VAL A 203 12.13 -2.05 11.21
C VAL A 203 12.73 -0.68 10.88
N LEU A 204 12.25 -0.01 9.83
CA LEU A 204 12.69 1.35 9.48
C LEU A 204 12.37 2.34 10.59
N TYR A 205 11.17 2.30 11.15
CA TYR A 205 10.77 3.15 12.27
C TYR A 205 11.69 2.98 13.48
N LEU A 206 11.98 1.73 13.87
CA LEU A 206 12.88 1.43 14.98
C LEU A 206 14.33 1.86 14.75
N PHE A 207 14.78 1.94 13.49
CA PHE A 207 16.15 2.33 13.15
C PHE A 207 16.33 3.85 13.04
N PHE A 208 15.29 4.57 12.61
CA PHE A 208 15.37 6.01 12.33
C PHE A 208 14.76 6.92 13.40
N VAL A 209 13.95 6.40 14.32
CA VAL A 209 13.44 7.18 15.45
C VAL A 209 14.44 7.09 16.61
N PRO A 210 15.18 8.18 16.92
CA PRO A 210 16.08 8.18 18.07
C PRO A 210 15.28 7.98 19.36
N ARG A 211 15.77 7.09 20.22
CA ARG A 211 15.28 6.95 21.60
C ARG A 211 15.72 8.11 22.47
#